data_AF-A0A3N5GBQ4-F1
#
_entry.id   AF-A0A3N5GBQ4-F1
#
_cell.length_a   1.000
_cell.length_b   1.000
_cell.length_c   1.000
_cell.angle_alpha   90.00
_cell.angle_beta   90.00
_cell.angle_gamma   90.00
#
_symmetry.space_group_name_H-M   'P 1'
#
loop_
_entity.id
_entity.type
_entity.pdbx_description
1 polymer ?
#
loop_
_entity_poly.entity_id
_entity_poly.type
_entity_poly.pdbx_seq_one_letter_code
_entity_poly.pdbx_strand_id
1 'polypeptide(L)'
;MQQRSEETRTHIMESALRRFANYGYNAASVDEICTDAGVSKGAFYHHFPSKQAIFLALLESWLLSVDATLQSALQPTVPATLVKMADMLPDIFTAADGRLPMFLEFWLQASRDETVWAATIAPYQRYQQYFAALVQKGIDEGSFRADVDVQAAAQAIVALAVGLLLEGLLAPQDTDWLKTARVSMDVLLNRLKKG
;
A
#
# COMPACT_ATOMS: atom_id res chain seq x y z
N MET A 1 12.71 22.86 20.16
CA MET A 1 12.27 21.59 20.78
C MET A 1 11.46 20.73 19.81
N GLN A 2 10.55 21.30 19.02
CA GLN A 2 9.75 20.57 18.00
C GLN A 2 10.60 19.72 17.04
N GLN A 3 11.65 20.31 16.45
CA GLN A 3 12.48 19.64 15.45
C GLN A 3 13.18 18.38 15.99
N ARG A 4 13.75 18.44 17.20
CA ARG A 4 14.39 17.29 17.86
C ARG A 4 13.40 16.18 18.20
N SER A 5 12.14 16.54 18.49
CA SER A 5 11.06 15.59 18.75
C SER A 5 10.65 14.86 17.46
N GLU A 6 10.54 15.57 16.34
CA GLU A 6 10.26 14.96 15.03
C GLU A 6 11.40 14.07 14.52
N GLU A 7 12.66 14.49 14.71
CA GLU A 7 13.83 13.67 14.40
C GLU A 7 13.82 12.37 15.21
N THR A 8 13.53 12.47 16.51
CA THR A 8 13.40 11.29 17.39
C THR A 8 12.29 10.37 16.91
N ARG A 9 11.10 10.91 16.60
CA ARG A 9 9.97 10.14 16.05
C ARG A 9 10.37 9.40 14.78
N THR A 10 11.09 10.06 13.89
CA THR A 10 11.54 9.51 12.60
C THR A 10 12.49 8.33 12.81
N HIS A 11 13.52 8.49 13.66
CA HIS A 11 14.45 7.40 13.97
C HIS A 11 13.75 6.19 14.59
N ILE A 12 12.77 6.41 15.47
CA ILE A 12 11.98 5.31 16.04
C ILE A 12 11.20 4.58 14.93
N MET A 13 10.55 5.31 14.01
CA MET A 13 9.81 4.72 12.90
C MET A 13 10.73 3.91 11.96
N GLU A 14 11.89 4.43 11.59
CA GLU A 14 12.85 3.73 10.73
C GLU A 14 13.37 2.45 11.36
N SER A 15 13.73 2.49 12.65
CA SER A 15 14.18 1.30 13.37
C SER A 15 13.08 0.26 13.52
N ALA A 16 11.84 0.69 13.80
CA ALA A 16 10.69 -0.20 13.84
C ALA A 16 10.39 -0.84 12.49
N LEU A 17 10.43 -0.07 11.39
CA LEU A 17 10.28 -0.57 10.03
C LEU A 17 11.30 -1.67 9.72
N ARG A 18 12.59 -1.42 9.98
CA ARG A 18 13.65 -2.42 9.78
C ARG A 18 13.42 -3.68 10.59
N ARG A 19 13.05 -3.54 11.87
CA ARG A 19 12.78 -4.70 12.75
C ARG A 19 11.58 -5.51 12.28
N PHE A 20 10.47 -4.86 11.97
CA PHE A 20 9.28 -5.56 11.48
C PHE A 20 9.51 -6.23 10.12
N ALA A 21 10.25 -5.59 9.22
CA ALA A 21 10.59 -6.16 7.92
C ALA A 21 11.45 -7.44 8.04
N ASN A 22 12.44 -7.43 8.94
CA ASN A 22 13.42 -8.52 9.04
C ASN A 22 13.00 -9.67 9.97
N TYR A 23 12.24 -9.36 11.04
CA TYR A 23 11.92 -10.33 12.09
C TYR A 23 10.40 -10.56 12.25
N GLY A 24 9.58 -9.80 11.54
CA GLY A 24 8.11 -9.83 11.70
C GLY A 24 7.63 -9.05 12.92
N TYR A 25 6.31 -8.79 12.97
CA TYR A 25 5.70 -7.99 14.02
C TYR A 25 5.82 -8.63 15.41
N ASN A 26 5.57 -9.94 15.50
CA ASN A 26 5.53 -10.65 16.79
C ASN A 26 6.91 -10.73 17.46
N ALA A 27 7.96 -11.06 16.70
CA ALA A 27 9.30 -11.24 17.24
C ALA A 27 10.01 -9.93 17.60
N ALA A 28 9.65 -8.81 16.96
CA ALA A 28 10.21 -7.51 17.29
C ALA A 28 9.71 -7.01 18.66
N SER A 29 10.65 -6.55 19.50
CA SER A 29 10.34 -5.94 20.80
C SER A 29 10.54 -4.42 20.79
N VAL A 30 9.80 -3.70 21.66
CA VAL A 30 9.99 -2.25 21.86
C VAL A 30 11.41 -1.93 22.33
N ASP A 31 12.00 -2.82 23.13
CA ASP A 31 13.34 -2.66 23.69
C ASP A 31 14.39 -2.62 22.59
N GLU A 32 14.34 -3.59 21.66
CA GLU A 32 15.23 -3.63 20.50
C GLU A 32 15.03 -2.42 19.58
N ILE A 33 13.79 -1.99 19.35
CA ILE A 33 13.50 -0.78 18.57
C ILE A 33 14.12 0.45 19.23
N CYS A 34 14.03 0.57 20.56
CA CYS A 34 14.64 1.66 21.31
C CYS A 34 16.17 1.63 21.20
N THR A 35 16.78 0.45 21.36
CA THR A 35 18.22 0.24 21.21
C THR A 35 18.70 0.64 19.82
N ASP A 36 18.03 0.17 18.77
CA ASP A 36 18.38 0.48 17.38
C ASP A 36 18.20 1.96 17.04
N ALA A 37 17.16 2.60 17.59
CA ALA A 37 16.90 4.03 17.40
C ALA A 37 17.78 4.94 18.28
N GLY A 38 18.54 4.38 19.23
CA GLY A 38 19.35 5.16 20.17
C GLY A 38 18.53 6.00 21.14
N VAL A 39 17.33 5.55 21.51
CA VAL A 39 16.40 6.29 22.39
C VAL A 39 16.08 5.50 23.66
N SER A 40 15.58 6.17 24.70
CA SER A 40 15.06 5.52 25.89
C SER A 40 13.63 5.00 25.68
N LYS A 41 13.19 4.01 26.48
CA LYS A 41 11.78 3.57 26.47
C LYS A 41 10.82 4.72 26.79
N GLY A 42 11.19 5.62 27.69
CA GLY A 42 10.37 6.79 28.03
C GLY A 42 10.16 7.70 26.81
N ALA A 43 11.20 7.92 26.00
CA ALA A 43 11.10 8.66 24.75
C ALA A 43 10.24 7.93 23.71
N PHE A 44 10.37 6.59 23.62
CA PHE A 44 9.49 5.79 22.77
C PHE A 44 8.01 5.96 23.14
N TYR A 45 7.67 5.73 24.42
CA TYR A 45 6.28 5.78 24.89
C TYR A 45 5.67 7.19 24.87
N HIS A 46 6.50 8.23 24.82
CA HIS A 46 6.05 9.59 24.57
C HIS A 46 5.49 9.77 23.14
N HIS A 47 6.08 9.09 22.15
CA HIS A 47 5.65 9.16 20.75
C HIS A 47 4.62 8.09 20.38
N PHE A 48 4.80 6.87 20.88
CA PHE A 48 4.00 5.71 20.53
C PHE A 48 3.60 4.96 21.82
N PRO A 49 2.32 4.98 22.22
CA PRO A 49 1.89 4.37 23.47
C PRO A 49 2.02 2.84 23.47
N SER A 50 2.21 2.21 22.32
CA SER A 50 2.40 0.76 22.19
C SER A 50 3.16 0.38 20.91
N LYS A 51 3.63 -0.88 20.84
CA LYS A 51 4.17 -1.48 19.61
C LYS A 51 3.15 -1.47 18.47
N GLN A 52 1.86 -1.63 18.79
CA GLN A 52 0.77 -1.55 17.82
C GLN A 52 0.60 -0.13 17.27
N ALA A 53 0.74 0.90 18.10
CA ALA A 53 0.61 2.29 17.67
C ALA A 53 1.66 2.69 16.63
N ILE A 54 2.92 2.29 16.83
CA ILE A 54 3.96 2.54 15.82
C ILE A 54 3.76 1.72 14.54
N PHE A 55 3.24 0.50 14.67
CA PHE A 55 2.93 -0.35 13.51
C PHE A 55 1.81 0.26 12.65
N LEU A 56 0.77 0.79 13.27
CA LEU A 56 -0.30 1.54 12.59
C LEU A 56 0.23 2.83 11.94
N ALA A 57 1.11 3.56 12.63
CA ALA A 57 1.72 4.78 12.07
C ALA A 57 2.60 4.48 10.83
N LEU A 58 3.29 3.34 10.81
CA LEU A 58 4.05 2.90 9.66
C LEU A 58 3.14 2.53 8.49
N LEU A 59 2.02 1.84 8.75
CA LEU A 59 1.02 1.56 7.72
C LEU A 59 0.46 2.86 7.14
N GLU A 60 0.06 3.81 7.99
CA GLU A 60 -0.48 5.09 7.55
C GLU A 60 0.53 5.84 6.68
N SER A 61 1.80 5.89 7.10
CA SER A 61 2.88 6.51 6.31
C SER A 61 3.04 5.85 4.93
N TRP A 62 2.90 4.52 4.85
CA TRP A 62 2.97 3.81 3.58
C TRP A 62 1.75 4.06 2.71
N LEU A 63 0.54 4.03 3.27
CA LEU A 63 -0.70 4.35 2.54
C LEU A 63 -0.68 5.77 1.97
N LEU A 64 -0.15 6.75 2.70
CA LEU A 64 0.06 8.11 2.20
C LEU A 64 1.03 8.14 1.02
N SER A 65 2.06 7.30 1.03
CA SER A 65 2.98 7.18 -0.12
C SER A 65 2.28 6.58 -1.35
N VAL A 66 1.44 5.55 -1.15
CA VAL A 66 0.63 4.96 -2.23
C VAL A 66 -0.35 6.00 -2.81
N ASP A 67 -1.01 6.78 -1.95
CA ASP A 67 -1.91 7.86 -2.39
C ASP A 67 -1.17 8.88 -3.26
N ALA A 68 0.03 9.31 -2.83
CA ALA A 68 0.85 10.23 -3.59
C ALA A 68 1.25 9.64 -4.95
N THR A 69 1.60 8.35 -4.99
CA THR A 69 1.89 7.63 -6.24
C THR A 69 0.69 7.62 -7.18
N LEU A 70 -0.51 7.25 -6.68
CA LEU A 70 -1.74 7.26 -7.47
C LEU A 70 -2.09 8.65 -8.02
N GLN A 71 -1.91 9.70 -7.21
CA GLN A 71 -2.13 11.08 -7.65
C GLN A 71 -1.14 11.51 -8.74
N SER A 72 0.13 11.13 -8.62
CA SER A 72 1.14 11.44 -9.63
C SER A 72 0.93 10.68 -10.96
N ALA A 73 0.15 9.60 -10.93
CA ALA A 73 -0.17 8.79 -12.11
C ALA A 73 -1.31 9.36 -12.97
N LEU A 74 -2.03 10.39 -12.50
CA LEU A 74 -3.17 10.97 -13.22
C LEU A 74 -2.79 11.42 -14.63
N GLN A 75 -3.57 10.96 -15.62
CA GLN A 75 -3.43 11.29 -17.03
C GLN A 75 -4.72 11.94 -17.57
N PRO A 76 -4.71 12.52 -18.79
CA PRO A 76 -5.90 13.14 -19.39
C PRO A 76 -7.11 12.21 -19.52
N THR A 77 -6.89 10.89 -19.64
CA THR A 77 -7.97 9.89 -19.69
C THR A 77 -7.80 8.83 -18.60
N VAL A 78 -8.90 8.20 -18.22
CA VAL A 78 -8.90 7.12 -17.24
C VAL A 78 -8.09 5.90 -17.70
N PRO A 79 -8.22 5.40 -18.95
CA PRO A 79 -7.37 4.30 -19.42
C PRO A 79 -5.87 4.62 -19.32
N ALA A 80 -5.46 5.83 -19.71
CA ALA A 80 -4.05 6.24 -19.61
C ALA A 80 -3.59 6.33 -18.16
N THR A 81 -4.46 6.77 -17.24
CA THR A 81 -4.19 6.81 -15.81
C THR A 81 -3.94 5.41 -15.25
N LEU A 82 -4.80 4.44 -15.59
CA LEU A 82 -4.67 3.06 -15.12
C LEU A 82 -3.42 2.36 -15.67
N VAL A 83 -3.05 2.62 -16.94
CA VAL A 83 -1.79 2.14 -17.50
C VAL A 83 -0.60 2.79 -16.78
N LYS A 84 -0.63 4.10 -16.53
CA LYS A 84 0.44 4.78 -15.80
C LYS A 84 0.58 4.26 -14.37
N MET A 85 -0.51 3.93 -13.69
CA MET A 85 -0.47 3.28 -12.38
C MET A 85 0.20 1.89 -12.46
N ALA A 86 -0.14 1.10 -13.48
CA ALA A 86 0.50 -0.21 -13.71
C ALA A 86 2.00 -0.07 -13.96
N ASP A 87 2.44 0.99 -14.66
CA ASP A 87 3.85 1.28 -14.91
C ASP A 87 4.66 1.59 -13.65
N MET A 88 4.00 2.05 -12.59
CA MET A 88 4.63 2.46 -11.34
C MET A 88 4.69 1.32 -10.31
N LEU A 89 3.99 0.20 -10.55
CA LEU A 89 4.02 -0.96 -9.65
C LEU A 89 5.43 -1.54 -9.42
N PRO A 90 6.32 -1.65 -10.43
CA PRO A 90 7.69 -2.12 -10.21
C PRO A 90 8.50 -1.20 -9.29
N ASP A 91 8.29 0.11 -9.37
CA ASP A 91 8.94 1.08 -8.48
C ASP A 91 8.41 0.93 -7.06
N ILE A 92 7.11 0.64 -6.89
CA ILE A 92 6.53 0.29 -5.58
C ILE A 92 7.17 -0.98 -5.03
N PHE A 93 7.42 -2.01 -5.86
CA PHE A 93 8.08 -3.25 -5.42
C PHE A 93 9.52 -3.01 -4.99
N THR A 94 10.26 -2.21 -5.77
CA THR A 94 11.69 -1.95 -5.52
C THR A 94 11.88 -0.99 -4.33
N ALA A 95 11.05 0.04 -4.23
CA ALA A 95 11.05 1.01 -3.12
C ALA A 95 10.41 0.46 -1.85
N ALA A 96 9.82 -0.73 -1.89
CA ALA A 96 9.19 -1.31 -0.72
C ALA A 96 10.21 -1.69 0.36
N ASP A 97 11.46 -2.07 0.06
CA ASP A 97 12.54 -2.35 1.05
C ASP A 97 12.03 -2.89 2.41
N GLY A 98 11.31 -4.02 2.38
CA GLY A 98 10.73 -4.66 3.58
C GLY A 98 9.33 -4.20 4.05
N ARG A 99 8.76 -3.14 3.46
CA ARG A 99 7.39 -2.64 3.70
C ARG A 99 6.29 -3.56 3.16
N LEU A 100 6.54 -4.29 2.08
CA LEU A 100 5.58 -5.25 1.53
C LEU A 100 5.35 -6.47 2.46
N PRO A 101 6.39 -7.15 2.98
CA PRO A 101 6.24 -8.13 4.05
C PRO A 101 5.47 -7.59 5.26
N MET A 102 5.72 -6.34 5.65
CA MET A 102 4.99 -5.69 6.74
C MET A 102 3.49 -5.59 6.47
N PHE A 103 3.08 -5.26 5.24
CA PHE A 103 1.67 -5.19 4.87
C PHE A 103 0.98 -6.56 4.95
N LEU A 104 1.66 -7.64 4.55
CA LEU A 104 1.11 -8.98 4.67
C LEU A 104 1.01 -9.45 6.11
N GLU A 105 2.02 -9.14 6.92
CA GLU A 105 1.95 -9.35 8.37
C GLU A 105 0.78 -8.57 8.97
N PHE A 106 0.53 -7.34 8.49
CA PHE A 106 -0.61 -6.52 8.90
C PHE A 106 -1.95 -7.18 8.56
N TRP A 107 -2.11 -7.75 7.36
CA TRP A 107 -3.30 -8.53 6.97
C TRP A 107 -3.47 -9.80 7.81
N LEU A 108 -2.38 -10.52 8.06
CA LEU A 108 -2.41 -11.72 8.90
C LEU A 108 -2.87 -11.39 10.33
N GLN A 109 -2.38 -10.29 10.89
CA GLN A 109 -2.77 -9.83 12.23
C GLN A 109 -4.23 -9.36 12.25
N ALA A 110 -4.67 -8.61 11.23
CA ALA A 110 -6.06 -8.19 11.09
C ALA A 110 -7.05 -9.36 11.03
N SER A 111 -6.66 -10.48 10.43
CA SER A 111 -7.51 -11.68 10.42
C SER A 111 -7.76 -12.29 11.81
N ARG A 112 -6.99 -11.86 12.83
CA ARG A 112 -7.00 -12.42 14.20
C ARG A 112 -7.45 -11.42 15.27
N ASP A 113 -7.51 -10.12 14.96
CA ASP A 113 -7.88 -9.05 15.88
C ASP A 113 -8.84 -8.06 15.20
N GLU A 114 -10.06 -7.94 15.73
CA GLU A 114 -11.14 -7.13 15.17
C GLU A 114 -10.85 -5.61 15.19
N THR A 115 -10.01 -5.15 16.12
CA THR A 115 -9.59 -3.75 16.20
C THR A 115 -8.57 -3.44 15.10
N VAL A 116 -7.64 -4.36 14.85
CA VAL A 116 -6.70 -4.28 13.72
C VAL A 116 -7.44 -4.46 12.39
N TRP A 117 -8.48 -5.30 12.36
CA TRP A 117 -9.39 -5.47 11.24
C TRP A 117 -10.10 -4.17 10.83
N ALA A 118 -10.64 -3.42 11.81
CA ALA A 118 -11.28 -2.15 11.54
C ALA A 118 -10.29 -1.13 10.92
N ALA A 119 -9.04 -1.10 11.41
CA ALA A 119 -8.00 -0.23 10.88
C ALA A 119 -7.44 -0.68 9.51
N THR A 120 -7.54 -1.98 9.15
CA THR A 120 -7.11 -2.53 7.84
C THR A 120 -8.17 -2.38 6.76
N ILE A 121 -9.42 -2.66 7.11
CA ILE A 121 -10.48 -2.75 6.11
C ILE A 121 -10.82 -1.37 5.54
N ALA A 122 -10.68 -0.32 6.35
CA ALA A 122 -10.95 1.05 5.93
C ALA A 122 -10.06 1.49 4.74
N PRO A 123 -8.72 1.30 4.75
CA PRO A 123 -7.88 1.52 3.57
C PRO A 123 -8.33 0.73 2.33
N TYR A 124 -8.64 -0.55 2.48
CA TYR A 124 -9.09 -1.39 1.37
C TYR A 124 -10.40 -0.88 0.76
N GLN A 125 -11.38 -0.56 1.60
CA GLN A 125 -12.66 0.04 1.17
C GLN A 125 -12.45 1.41 0.52
N ARG A 126 -11.53 2.23 1.05
CA ARG A 126 -11.19 3.53 0.47
C ARG A 126 -10.62 3.38 -0.94
N TYR A 127 -9.72 2.43 -1.18
CA TYR A 127 -9.21 2.17 -2.52
C TYR A 127 -10.28 1.62 -3.46
N GLN A 128 -11.16 0.72 -3.00
CA GLN A 128 -12.30 0.28 -3.81
C GLN A 128 -13.18 1.45 -4.25
N GLN A 129 -13.52 2.36 -3.32
CA GLN A 129 -14.30 3.55 -3.64
C GLN A 129 -13.58 4.49 -4.61
N TYR A 130 -12.27 4.69 -4.41
CA TYR A 130 -11.44 5.49 -5.30
C TYR A 130 -11.45 4.94 -6.73
N PHE A 131 -11.22 3.64 -6.91
CA PHE A 131 -11.23 3.01 -8.23
C PHE A 131 -12.63 2.94 -8.83
N ALA A 132 -13.69 2.80 -8.02
CA ALA A 132 -15.07 2.90 -8.50
C ALA A 132 -15.37 4.29 -9.08
N ALA A 133 -14.95 5.36 -8.39
CA ALA A 133 -15.08 6.72 -8.91
C ALA A 133 -14.28 6.91 -10.20
N LEU A 134 -13.09 6.30 -10.30
CA LEU A 134 -12.26 6.35 -11.50
C LEU A 134 -12.91 5.60 -12.67
N VAL A 135 -13.50 4.43 -12.43
CA VAL A 135 -14.27 3.68 -13.45
C VAL A 135 -15.49 4.48 -13.90
N GLN A 136 -16.25 5.07 -12.99
CA GLN A 136 -17.40 5.93 -13.34
C GLN A 136 -16.96 7.11 -14.21
N LYS A 137 -15.87 7.80 -13.84
CA LYS A 137 -15.30 8.86 -14.68
C LYS A 137 -14.94 8.36 -16.08
N GLY A 138 -14.41 7.15 -16.20
CA GLY A 138 -14.09 6.51 -17.48
C GLY A 138 -15.33 6.25 -18.34
N ILE A 139 -16.48 5.95 -17.72
CA ILE A 139 -17.77 5.85 -18.41
C ILE A 139 -18.23 7.24 -18.87
N ASP A 140 -18.18 8.23 -17.98
CA ASP A 140 -18.65 9.59 -18.23
C ASP A 140 -17.86 10.29 -19.35
N GLU A 141 -16.55 10.06 -19.44
CA GLU A 141 -15.69 10.57 -20.52
C GLU A 141 -15.77 9.74 -21.82
N GLY A 142 -16.56 8.66 -21.84
CA GLY A 142 -16.78 7.80 -23.00
C GLY A 142 -15.67 6.78 -23.29
N SER A 143 -14.68 6.65 -22.40
CA SER A 143 -13.57 5.69 -22.51
C SER A 143 -14.00 4.25 -22.22
N PHE A 144 -14.99 4.06 -21.34
CA PHE A 144 -15.54 2.75 -20.96
C PHE A 144 -16.99 2.58 -21.41
N ARG A 145 -17.45 1.33 -21.53
CA ARG A 145 -18.85 1.05 -21.86
C ARG A 145 -19.76 1.42 -20.70
N ALA A 146 -20.94 1.93 -21.03
CA ALA A 146 -21.94 2.36 -20.05
C ALA A 146 -22.61 1.20 -19.28
N ASP A 147 -22.45 -0.04 -19.74
CA ASP A 147 -22.99 -1.25 -19.11
C ASP A 147 -22.03 -1.93 -18.13
N VAL A 148 -20.85 -1.35 -17.90
CA VAL A 148 -19.87 -1.86 -16.94
C VAL A 148 -20.43 -1.76 -15.52
N ASP A 149 -20.40 -2.87 -14.78
CA ASP A 149 -20.58 -2.85 -13.34
C ASP A 149 -19.36 -2.18 -12.69
N VAL A 150 -19.57 -0.95 -12.23
CA VAL A 150 -18.54 -0.08 -11.64
C VAL A 150 -17.88 -0.73 -10.42
N GLN A 151 -18.66 -1.39 -9.56
CA GLN A 151 -18.15 -2.00 -8.33
C GLN A 151 -17.33 -3.24 -8.64
N ALA A 152 -17.83 -4.11 -9.52
CA ALA A 152 -17.10 -5.30 -9.94
C ALA A 152 -15.80 -4.94 -10.68
N ALA A 153 -15.81 -3.92 -11.53
CA ALA A 153 -14.62 -3.43 -12.21
C ALA A 153 -13.58 -2.86 -11.23
N ALA A 154 -14.00 -2.04 -10.27
CA ALA A 154 -13.12 -1.51 -9.24
C ALA A 154 -12.52 -2.63 -8.37
N GLN A 155 -13.33 -3.62 -7.99
CA GLN A 155 -12.87 -4.79 -7.25
C GLN A 155 -11.83 -5.58 -8.04
N ALA A 156 -12.04 -5.79 -9.34
CA ALA A 156 -11.08 -6.48 -10.20
C ALA A 156 -9.76 -5.72 -10.34
N ILE A 157 -9.79 -4.39 -10.47
CA ILE A 157 -8.59 -3.54 -10.53
C ILE A 157 -7.80 -3.64 -9.22
N VAL A 158 -8.47 -3.49 -8.07
CA VAL A 158 -7.81 -3.59 -6.76
C VAL A 158 -7.26 -5.00 -6.53
N ALA A 159 -8.01 -6.04 -6.89
CA ALA A 159 -7.57 -7.43 -6.78
C ALA A 159 -6.33 -7.71 -7.64
N LEU A 160 -6.28 -7.17 -8.86
CA LEU A 160 -5.10 -7.27 -9.71
C LEU A 160 -3.88 -6.59 -9.07
N ALA A 161 -4.04 -5.35 -8.57
CA ALA A 161 -2.94 -4.62 -7.94
C ALA A 161 -2.39 -5.39 -6.71
N VAL A 162 -3.27 -5.90 -5.85
CA VAL A 162 -2.88 -6.71 -4.68
C VAL A 162 -2.24 -8.02 -5.11
N GLY A 163 -2.77 -8.70 -6.13
CA GLY A 163 -2.20 -9.94 -6.67
C GLY A 163 -0.78 -9.73 -7.19
N LEU A 164 -0.55 -8.67 -7.97
CA LEU A 164 0.78 -8.33 -8.48
C LEU A 164 1.76 -7.99 -7.34
N LEU A 165 1.31 -7.28 -6.29
CA LEU A 165 2.12 -7.01 -5.09
C LEU A 165 2.52 -8.30 -4.36
N LEU A 166 1.61 -9.26 -4.26
CA LEU A 166 1.86 -10.56 -3.63
C LEU A 166 2.81 -11.43 -4.45
N GLU A 167 2.60 -11.52 -5.76
CA GLU A 167 3.47 -12.29 -6.65
C GLU A 167 4.87 -11.68 -6.73
N GLY A 168 4.96 -10.34 -6.76
CA GLY A 168 6.23 -9.59 -6.70
C GLY A 168 7.07 -9.90 -5.47
N LEU A 169 6.42 -10.21 -4.34
CA LEU A 169 7.12 -10.65 -3.13
C LEU A 169 7.70 -12.07 -3.26
N LEU A 170 7.00 -12.97 -3.96
CA LEU A 170 7.39 -14.37 -4.09
C LEU A 170 8.50 -14.58 -5.13
N ALA A 171 8.52 -13.79 -6.21
CA ALA A 171 9.46 -13.95 -7.32
C ALA A 171 10.06 -12.62 -7.83
N PRO A 172 10.74 -11.83 -6.97
CA PRO A 172 11.14 -10.47 -7.30
C PRO A 172 12.14 -10.36 -8.48
N GLN A 173 12.93 -11.40 -8.77
CA GLN A 173 13.99 -11.35 -9.81
C GLN A 173 13.70 -12.18 -11.07
N ASP A 174 12.68 -13.06 -11.04
CA ASP A 174 12.45 -14.02 -12.13
C ASP A 174 11.41 -13.56 -13.16
N THR A 175 10.81 -12.38 -12.94
CA THR A 175 9.70 -11.87 -13.75
C THR A 175 9.92 -10.42 -14.16
N ASP A 176 9.64 -10.11 -15.43
CA ASP A 176 9.51 -8.72 -15.90
C ASP A 176 8.19 -8.13 -15.37
N TRP A 177 8.25 -7.63 -14.13
CA TRP A 177 7.08 -7.11 -13.41
C TRP A 177 6.43 -5.92 -14.10
N LEU A 178 7.21 -5.10 -14.83
CA LEU A 178 6.66 -4.00 -15.62
C LEU A 178 5.78 -4.54 -16.75
N LYS A 179 6.30 -5.51 -17.51
CA LYS A 179 5.54 -6.15 -18.57
C LYS A 179 4.30 -6.86 -18.02
N THR A 180 4.44 -7.63 -16.93
CA THR A 180 3.33 -8.36 -16.32
C THR A 180 2.22 -7.42 -15.85
N ALA A 181 2.57 -6.31 -15.17
CA ALA A 181 1.61 -5.32 -14.72
C ALA A 181 0.87 -4.66 -15.89
N ARG A 182 1.61 -4.22 -16.93
CA ARG A 182 1.03 -3.63 -18.14
C ARG A 182 0.08 -4.58 -18.85
N VAL A 183 0.52 -5.80 -19.15
CA VAL A 183 -0.28 -6.78 -19.89
C VAL A 183 -1.55 -7.13 -19.11
N SER A 184 -1.45 -7.32 -17.79
CA SER A 184 -2.61 -7.63 -16.96
C SER A 184 -3.62 -6.49 -16.95
N MET A 185 -3.15 -5.24 -16.87
CA MET A 185 -3.99 -4.06 -16.95
C MET A 185 -4.63 -3.92 -18.34
N ASP A 186 -3.89 -4.16 -19.42
CA ASP A 186 -4.41 -4.10 -20.79
C ASP A 186 -5.51 -5.15 -21.02
N VAL A 187 -5.35 -6.36 -20.49
CA VAL A 187 -6.39 -7.42 -20.54
C VAL A 187 -7.67 -6.95 -19.85
N LEU A 188 -7.56 -6.33 -18.66
CA LEU A 188 -8.71 -5.75 -17.97
C LEU A 188 -9.33 -4.61 -18.78
N LEU A 189 -8.53 -3.66 -19.25
CA LEU A 189 -9.02 -2.50 -20.00
C LEU A 189 -9.71 -2.90 -21.31
N ASN A 190 -9.21 -3.91 -22.02
CA ASN A 190 -9.87 -4.41 -23.23
C ASN A 190 -11.26 -5.00 -22.95
N ARG A 191 -11.49 -5.52 -21.73
CA ARG A 191 -12.83 -5.91 -21.29
C ARG A 191 -13.71 -4.72 -20.92
N LEU A 192 -13.19 -3.53 -20.65
CA LEU A 192 -13.96 -2.34 -20.25
C LEU A 192 -14.21 -1.36 -21.42
N LYS A 193 -13.29 -1.31 -22.39
CA LYS A 193 -13.33 -0.37 -23.52
C LYS A 193 -14.58 -0.57 -24.37
N LYS A 194 -15.04 0.55 -24.94
CA LYS A 194 -16.01 0.58 -26.03
C LYS A 194 -15.33 0.06 -27.30
N GLY A 195 -15.95 -0.91 -27.96
CA GLY A 195 -15.48 -1.45 -29.25
C GLY A 195 -15.60 -0.42 -30.37
#